data_AF-A0A528BDM8-F1
#
_entry.id   AF-A0A528BDM8-F1
#
_cell.length_a   1.000
_cell.length_b   1.000
_cell.length_c   1.000
_cell.angle_alpha   90.00
_cell.angle_beta   90.00
_cell.angle_gamma   90.00
#
_symmetry.space_group_name_H-M   'P 1'
#
loop_
_entity.id
_entity.type
_entity.pdbx_description
1 polymer ?
#
loop_
_entity_poly.entity_id
_entity_poly.type
_entity_poly.pdbx_seq_one_letter_code
_entity_poly.pdbx_strand_id
1 'polypeptide(L)'
;MESLSAAGPGKKRLAVFLDGTWNSVSDNTNVWRLRALCSTKDTGNPAQLAYYDIGVNGVIGGAFGKGLLRNILDAYEWLVENYNDGDDIFVFGFSRGAFTARSLTGFITKCGLLRPGAPLSVNQLFARYRRRDALTVWKLHDDLVAG
;
A
#
# COMPACT_ATOMS: atom_id res chain seq x y z
N MET A 1 -25.29 -34.15 -0.34
CA MET A 1 -24.06 -33.81 -1.10
C MET A 1 -23.64 -32.44 -0.62
N GLU A 2 -22.87 -32.42 0.47
CA GLU A 2 -22.40 -31.16 1.06
C GLU A 2 -21.43 -30.49 0.08
N SER A 3 -21.79 -29.26 -0.30
CA SER A 3 -20.92 -28.37 -1.04
C SER A 3 -19.70 -28.07 -0.19
N LEU A 4 -18.54 -28.62 -0.56
CA LEU A 4 -17.26 -28.12 -0.10
C LEU A 4 -17.11 -26.71 -0.64
N SER A 5 -17.59 -25.73 0.13
CA SER A 5 -17.09 -24.35 0.01
C SER A 5 -15.60 -24.44 0.24
N ALA A 6 -14.81 -24.29 -0.82
CA ALA A 6 -13.39 -24.05 -0.67
C ALA A 6 -13.26 -22.76 0.14
N ALA A 7 -12.97 -22.89 1.43
CA ALA A 7 -12.68 -21.76 2.29
C ALA A 7 -11.62 -20.94 1.55
N GLY A 8 -11.96 -19.70 1.19
CA GLY A 8 -11.00 -18.79 0.59
C GLY A 8 -9.74 -18.75 1.45
N PRO A 9 -8.56 -18.43 0.88
CA PRO A 9 -7.34 -18.35 1.67
C PRO A 9 -7.64 -17.49 2.90
N GLY A 10 -7.46 -18.08 4.09
CA GLY A 10 -7.81 -17.44 5.35
C GLY A 10 -7.22 -16.04 5.43
N LYS A 11 -7.87 -15.16 6.20
CA LYS A 11 -7.45 -13.76 6.41
C LYS A 11 -5.93 -13.64 6.50
N LYS A 12 -5.34 -12.68 5.79
CA LYS A 12 -3.90 -12.42 5.75
C LYS A 12 -3.54 -11.08 6.39
N ARG A 13 -2.25 -10.94 6.73
CA ARG A 13 -1.61 -9.70 7.15
C ARG A 13 -0.66 -9.23 6.05
N LEU A 14 -0.87 -8.02 5.57
CA LEU A 14 -0.03 -7.36 4.56
C LEU A 14 0.76 -6.25 5.27
N ALA A 15 2.06 -6.46 5.44
CA ALA A 15 2.94 -5.49 6.11
C ALA A 15 3.77 -4.72 5.07
N VAL A 16 3.58 -3.41 5.00
CA VAL A 16 4.25 -2.51 4.06
C VAL A 16 5.25 -1.67 4.84
N PHE A 17 6.53 -1.81 4.50
CA PHE A 17 7.65 -1.15 5.17
C PHE A 17 8.30 -0.16 4.19
N LEU A 18 8.15 1.13 4.46
CA LEU A 18 8.59 2.21 3.58
C LEU A 18 9.71 2.99 4.27
N ASP A 19 10.95 2.79 3.85
CA ASP A 19 12.09 3.43 4.49
C ASP A 19 12.35 4.85 3.96
N GLY A 20 13.09 5.65 4.74
CA GLY A 20 13.52 6.99 4.38
C GLY A 20 14.93 6.99 3.77
N THR A 21 15.23 7.98 2.94
CA THR A 21 16.54 8.05 2.26
C THR A 21 17.50 9.09 2.82
N TRP A 22 18.67 9.21 2.18
CA TRP A 22 19.96 9.68 2.73
C TRP A 22 20.72 8.64 3.56
N ASN A 23 20.31 7.39 3.41
CA ASN A 23 20.92 6.28 4.09
C ASN A 23 21.68 5.42 3.07
N SER A 24 22.93 5.11 3.39
CA SER A 24 23.74 4.15 2.65
C SER A 24 23.11 2.76 2.86
N VAL A 25 23.38 1.79 1.99
CA VAL A 25 22.94 0.38 2.14
C VAL A 25 23.39 -0.25 3.50
N SER A 26 24.21 0.46 4.28
CA SER A 26 24.65 0.14 5.63
C SER A 26 23.76 0.65 6.78
N ASP A 27 22.71 1.45 6.51
CA ASP A 27 21.93 2.05 7.60
C ASP A 27 20.84 1.12 8.11
N ASN A 28 21.03 0.71 9.36
CA ASN A 28 20.17 -0.19 10.12
C ASN A 28 18.95 0.58 10.67
N THR A 29 18.09 1.10 9.79
CA THR A 29 16.93 1.91 10.18
C THR A 29 15.94 1.11 11.02
N ASN A 30 15.09 1.79 11.78
CA ASN A 30 14.04 1.10 12.54
C ASN A 30 13.03 0.40 11.62
N VAL A 31 12.83 0.89 10.38
CA VAL A 31 11.95 0.23 9.39
C VAL A 31 12.59 -1.05 8.88
N TRP A 32 13.89 -1.00 8.52
CA TRP A 32 14.66 -2.19 8.13
C TRP A 32 14.70 -3.22 9.26
N ARG A 33 15.00 -2.80 10.50
CA ARG A 33 15.02 -3.67 11.68
C ARG A 33 13.68 -4.38 11.88
N LEU A 34 12.59 -3.61 11.86
CA LEU A 34 11.26 -4.18 12.02
C LEU A 34 10.95 -5.17 10.89
N ARG A 35 11.30 -4.81 9.65
CA ARG A 35 11.14 -5.68 8.49
C ARG A 35 11.93 -6.99 8.64
N ALA A 36 13.16 -6.93 9.12
CA ALA A 36 14.04 -8.08 9.30
C ALA A 36 13.55 -9.05 10.38
N LEU A 37 12.75 -8.57 11.34
CA LEU A 37 12.08 -9.40 12.35
C LEU A 37 10.81 -10.09 11.81
N CYS A 38 10.38 -9.77 10.60
CA CYS A 38 9.19 -10.35 9.98
C CYS A 38 9.56 -11.35 8.87
N SER A 39 8.84 -12.48 8.83
CA SER A 39 8.88 -13.38 7.66
C SER A 39 8.37 -12.65 6.41
N THR A 40 9.07 -12.84 5.28
CA THR A 40 8.71 -12.25 3.97
C THR A 40 7.38 -12.77 3.45
N LYS A 41 7.19 -14.07 3.62
CA LYS A 41 5.96 -14.80 3.38
C LYS A 41 5.87 -15.86 4.46
N ASP A 42 4.75 -15.90 5.16
CA ASP A 42 4.46 -16.92 6.14
C ASP A 42 3.09 -17.54 5.84
N THR A 43 2.99 -18.85 6.03
CA THR A 43 1.75 -19.63 5.86
C THR A 43 1.07 -19.93 7.19
N GLY A 44 1.39 -19.16 8.24
CA GLY A 44 0.68 -19.19 9.51
C GLY A 44 -0.80 -18.87 9.37
N ASN A 45 -1.51 -18.86 10.50
CA ASN A 45 -2.92 -18.49 10.55
C ASN A 45 -3.10 -17.33 11.54
N PRO A 46 -3.25 -16.07 11.08
CA PRO A 46 -3.33 -15.64 9.67
C PRO A 46 -1.96 -15.64 8.95
N ALA A 47 -1.97 -15.88 7.64
CA ALA A 47 -0.77 -15.84 6.80
C ALA A 47 -0.27 -14.40 6.64
N GLN A 48 1.02 -14.20 6.37
CA GLN A 48 1.62 -12.86 6.27
C GLN A 48 2.40 -12.68 4.97
N LEU A 49 2.31 -11.49 4.37
CA LEU A 49 3.17 -11.03 3.29
C LEU A 49 3.77 -9.68 3.66
N ALA A 50 5.06 -9.47 3.34
CA ALA A 50 5.75 -8.24 3.68
C ALA A 50 6.45 -7.60 2.47
N TYR A 51 6.06 -6.36 2.16
CA TYR A 51 6.66 -5.49 1.16
C TYR A 51 7.65 -4.53 1.82
N TYR A 52 8.83 -4.34 1.20
CA TYR A 52 9.84 -3.40 1.68
C TYR A 52 10.33 -2.52 0.54
N ASP A 53 10.34 -1.21 0.77
CA ASP A 53 10.90 -0.20 -0.11
C ASP A 53 12.01 0.55 0.62
N ILE A 54 13.19 0.63 -0.01
CA ILE A 54 14.38 1.29 0.56
C ILE A 54 14.31 2.83 0.45
N GLY A 55 13.32 3.37 -0.26
CA GLY A 55 13.16 4.79 -0.52
C GLY A 55 14.00 5.32 -1.70
N VAL A 56 13.90 6.63 -1.97
CA VAL A 56 14.60 7.34 -3.07
C VAL A 56 16.05 7.78 -2.80
N ASN A 57 17.05 7.18 -3.43
CA ASN A 57 18.44 7.69 -3.36
C ASN A 57 18.67 8.80 -4.40
N GLY A 58 18.67 10.06 -3.97
CA GLY A 58 18.98 11.19 -4.86
C GLY A 58 18.67 12.56 -4.27
N VAL A 59 19.66 13.44 -4.27
CA VAL A 59 19.56 14.86 -3.95
C VAL A 59 19.48 15.60 -5.28
N ILE A 60 18.40 16.32 -5.54
CA ILE A 60 18.24 17.51 -6.43
C ILE A 60 16.75 17.59 -6.85
N GLY A 61 16.06 18.56 -6.25
CA GLY A 61 14.84 19.30 -6.64
C GLY A 61 13.65 18.67 -7.40
N GLY A 62 13.87 17.81 -8.39
CA GLY A 62 12.83 17.32 -9.31
C GLY A 62 12.76 15.80 -9.48
N ALA A 63 13.90 15.10 -9.42
CA ALA A 63 13.91 13.63 -9.39
C ALA A 63 13.34 13.10 -8.07
N PHE A 64 13.50 13.89 -7.00
CA PHE A 64 13.00 13.62 -5.66
C PHE A 64 11.49 13.35 -5.61
N GLY A 65 10.68 14.26 -6.16
CA GLY A 65 9.22 14.11 -6.17
C GLY A 65 8.74 12.96 -7.05
N LYS A 66 9.44 12.69 -8.16
CA LYS A 66 9.11 11.57 -9.07
C LYS A 66 9.38 10.22 -8.42
N GLY A 67 10.51 10.07 -7.72
CA GLY A 67 10.82 8.84 -7.01
C GLY A 67 9.83 8.60 -5.86
N LEU A 68 9.49 9.64 -5.10
CA LEU A 68 8.54 9.49 -3.99
C LEU A 68 7.15 9.07 -4.47
N LEU A 69 6.71 9.67 -5.59
CA LEU A 69 5.50 9.24 -6.28
C LEU A 69 5.59 7.76 -6.68
N ARG A 70 6.69 7.36 -7.32
CA ARG A 70 6.89 5.97 -7.75
C ARG A 70 6.73 4.99 -6.58
N ASN A 71 7.33 5.27 -5.43
CA ASN A 71 7.26 4.39 -4.26
C ASN A 71 5.82 4.28 -3.71
N ILE A 72 5.02 5.35 -3.78
CA ILE A 72 3.59 5.29 -3.41
C ILE A 72 2.83 4.38 -4.37
N LEU A 73 3.06 4.51 -5.68
CA LEU A 73 2.36 3.73 -6.69
C LEU A 73 2.76 2.25 -6.64
N ASP A 74 4.05 1.96 -6.47
CA ASP A 74 4.56 0.58 -6.41
C ASP A 74 4.02 -0.15 -5.18
N ALA A 75 3.99 0.51 -4.01
CA ALA A 75 3.38 -0.07 -2.81
C ALA A 75 1.87 -0.28 -2.96
N TYR A 76 1.18 0.64 -3.65
CA TYR A 76 -0.25 0.51 -3.94
C TYR A 76 -0.53 -0.65 -4.92
N GLU A 77 0.26 -0.79 -5.98
CA GLU A 77 0.17 -1.90 -6.95
C GLU A 77 0.40 -3.24 -6.24
N TRP A 78 1.41 -3.33 -5.38
CA TRP A 78 1.62 -4.52 -4.57
C TRP A 78 0.42 -4.87 -3.69
N LEU A 79 -0.23 -3.87 -3.08
CA LEU A 79 -1.47 -4.11 -2.33
C LEU A 79 -2.62 -4.59 -3.23
N VAL A 80 -2.79 -4.02 -4.43
CA VAL A 80 -3.81 -4.45 -5.40
C VAL A 80 -3.63 -5.92 -5.79
N GLU A 81 -2.39 -6.39 -5.92
CA GLU A 81 -2.09 -7.77 -6.30
C GLU A 81 -2.30 -8.78 -5.16
N ASN A 82 -2.19 -8.36 -3.89
CA ASN A 82 -2.10 -9.27 -2.75
C ASN A 82 -3.28 -9.17 -1.76
N TYR A 83 -4.02 -8.05 -1.75
CA TYR A 83 -5.15 -7.81 -0.87
C TYR A 83 -6.40 -8.56 -1.33
N ASN A 84 -7.04 -9.23 -0.37
CA ASN A 84 -8.39 -9.76 -0.49
C ASN A 84 -9.28 -9.11 0.58
N ASP A 85 -10.58 -9.06 0.31
CA ASP A 85 -11.54 -8.48 1.25
C ASP A 85 -11.41 -9.15 2.63
N GLY A 86 -11.16 -8.32 3.65
CA GLY A 86 -10.99 -8.76 5.04
C GLY A 86 -9.55 -8.97 5.49
N ASP A 87 -8.56 -8.88 4.61
CA ASP A 87 -7.14 -8.87 4.99
C ASP A 87 -6.79 -7.61 5.82
N ASP A 88 -5.79 -7.73 6.71
CA ASP A 88 -5.28 -6.58 7.47
C ASP A 88 -4.10 -5.93 6.74
N ILE A 89 -4.06 -4.60 6.67
CA ILE A 89 -2.93 -3.83 6.12
C ILE A 89 -2.23 -3.07 7.25
N PHE A 90 -0.93 -3.31 7.40
CA PHE A 90 -0.05 -2.59 8.32
C PHE A 90 0.95 -1.77 7.50
N VAL A 91 1.06 -0.46 7.77
CA VAL A 91 1.98 0.41 7.05
C VAL A 91 2.94 1.07 8.04
N PHE A 92 4.23 0.89 7.82
CA PHE A 92 5.30 1.46 8.62
C PHE A 92 6.14 2.39 7.74
N GLY A 93 6.50 3.57 8.26
CA GLY A 93 7.35 4.48 7.52
C GLY A 93 8.19 5.38 8.42
N PHE A 94 9.39 5.71 7.93
CA PHE A 94 10.33 6.59 8.64
C PHE A 94 10.83 7.73 7.75
N SER A 95 11.00 8.93 8.31
CA SER A 95 11.46 10.13 7.59
C SER A 95 10.67 10.36 6.29
N ARG A 96 11.28 10.21 5.12
CA ARG A 96 10.59 10.30 3.82
C ARG A 96 9.66 9.12 3.55
N GLY A 97 10.01 7.93 4.02
CA GLY A 97 9.12 6.78 4.03
C GLY A 97 7.85 7.01 4.87
N ALA A 98 7.90 7.86 5.91
CA ALA A 98 6.70 8.26 6.65
C ALA A 98 5.76 9.14 5.81
N PHE A 99 6.31 9.98 4.93
CA PHE A 99 5.49 10.70 3.95
C PHE A 99 4.86 9.71 2.96
N THR A 100 5.64 8.79 2.38
CA THR A 100 5.14 7.74 1.48
C THR A 100 4.02 6.93 2.15
N ALA A 101 4.21 6.50 3.38
CA ALA A 101 3.23 5.75 4.17
C ALA A 101 1.92 6.53 4.33
N ARG A 102 2.00 7.78 4.76
CA ARG A 102 0.80 8.63 4.93
C ARG A 102 0.09 8.90 3.60
N SER A 103 0.83 9.11 2.52
CA SER A 103 0.27 9.29 1.19
C SER A 103 -0.39 8.03 0.67
N LEU A 104 0.22 6.85 0.87
CA LEU A 104 -0.35 5.55 0.52
C LEU A 104 -1.65 5.30 1.29
N THR A 105 -1.65 5.43 2.61
CA THR A 105 -2.86 5.25 3.43
C THR A 105 -3.93 6.28 3.05
N GLY A 106 -3.57 7.54 2.83
CA GLY A 106 -4.51 8.56 2.36
C GLY A 106 -5.10 8.26 0.98
N PHE A 107 -4.29 7.67 0.09
CA PHE A 107 -4.74 7.23 -1.23
C PHE A 107 -5.78 6.12 -1.11
N ILE A 108 -5.49 5.09 -0.34
CA ILE A 108 -6.41 3.96 -0.07
C ILE A 108 -7.69 4.46 0.60
N THR A 109 -7.60 5.28 1.66
CA THR A 109 -8.79 5.77 2.37
C THR A 109 -9.69 6.63 1.48
N LYS A 110 -9.10 7.41 0.56
CA LYS A 110 -9.88 8.28 -0.32
C LYS A 110 -10.44 7.54 -1.53
N CYS A 111 -9.66 6.68 -2.15
CA CYS A 111 -9.98 6.10 -3.46
C CYS A 111 -10.32 4.60 -3.42
N GLY A 112 -10.13 3.93 -2.29
CA GLY A 112 -10.19 2.49 -2.18
C GLY A 112 -8.93 1.80 -2.72
N LEU A 113 -8.93 0.48 -2.70
CA LEU A 113 -8.00 -0.37 -3.43
C LEU A 113 -8.68 -0.87 -4.72
N LEU A 114 -7.94 -0.88 -5.83
CA LEU A 114 -8.44 -1.50 -7.05
C LEU A 114 -8.46 -3.02 -6.89
N ARG A 115 -9.39 -3.67 -7.58
CA ARG A 115 -9.32 -5.12 -7.81
C ARG A 115 -8.46 -5.39 -9.05
N PRO A 116 -7.74 -6.52 -9.10
CA PRO A 116 -7.09 -6.97 -10.32
C PRO A 116 -8.09 -6.98 -11.49
N GLY A 117 -7.69 -6.40 -12.63
CA GLY A 117 -8.54 -6.29 -13.82
C GLY A 117 -9.50 -5.10 -13.84
N ALA A 118 -9.45 -4.20 -12.85
CA ALA A 118 -10.25 -2.96 -12.90
C ALA A 118 -9.97 -2.14 -14.18
N PRO A 119 -11.00 -1.49 -14.76
CA PRO A 119 -10.86 -0.72 -16.00
C PRO A 119 -10.10 0.61 -15.82
N LEU A 120 -9.67 0.93 -14.60
CA LEU A 120 -8.92 2.12 -14.24
C LEU A 120 -7.47 1.75 -13.95
N SER A 121 -6.53 2.51 -14.51
CA SER A 121 -5.13 2.42 -14.12
C SER A 121 -4.88 3.06 -12.75
N VAL A 122 -3.84 2.60 -12.06
CA VAL A 122 -3.38 3.20 -10.80
C VAL A 122 -3.04 4.68 -10.97
N ASN A 123 -2.46 5.07 -12.11
CA ASN A 123 -2.16 6.47 -12.41
C ASN A 123 -3.43 7.35 -12.52
N GLN A 124 -4.48 6.86 -13.18
CA GLN A 124 -5.76 7.59 -13.27
C GLN A 124 -6.40 7.74 -11.88
N LEU A 125 -6.36 6.70 -11.07
CA LEU A 125 -6.88 6.75 -9.71
C LEU A 125 -6.05 7.69 -8.82
N PHE A 126 -4.73 7.70 -8.99
CA PHE A 126 -3.85 8.63 -8.27
C PHE A 126 -4.07 10.09 -8.70
N ALA A 127 -4.35 10.33 -9.99
CA ALA A 127 -4.76 11.66 -10.45
C ALA A 127 -6.06 12.11 -9.76
N ARG A 128 -7.03 11.20 -9.57
CA ARG A 128 -8.23 11.47 -8.75
C ARG A 128 -7.87 11.78 -7.30
N TYR A 129 -6.98 11.01 -6.67
CA TYR A 129 -6.56 11.24 -5.29
C TYR A 129 -6.05 12.66 -5.06
N ARG A 130 -5.25 13.19 -5.99
CA ARG A 130 -4.67 14.54 -5.94
C ARG A 130 -5.69 15.68 -6.06
N ARG A 131 -6.88 15.44 -6.59
CA ARG A 131 -7.95 16.45 -6.69
C ARG A 131 -8.59 16.68 -5.33
N ARG A 132 -8.55 17.91 -4.79
CA ARG A 132 -9.04 18.22 -3.43
C ARG A 132 -10.55 18.08 -3.29
N ASP A 133 -11.28 18.36 -4.35
CA ASP A 133 -12.74 18.33 -4.47
C ASP A 133 -13.31 16.93 -4.75
N ALA A 134 -12.47 15.95 -5.12
CA ALA A 134 -12.94 14.61 -5.39
C ALA A 134 -13.50 13.93 -4.12
N LEU A 135 -14.75 13.48 -4.20
CA LEU A 135 -15.42 12.68 -3.17
C LEU A 135 -14.62 11.42 -2.83
N THR A 136 -14.69 11.00 -1.56
CA THR A 136 -14.16 9.72 -1.12
C THR A 136 -15.00 8.57 -1.69
N VAL A 137 -14.43 7.37 -1.75
CA VAL A 137 -15.17 6.16 -2.16
C VAL A 137 -16.41 5.93 -1.29
N TRP A 138 -16.34 6.27 0.00
CA TRP A 138 -17.48 6.17 0.94
C TRP A 138 -18.62 7.10 0.54
N LYS A 139 -18.32 8.38 0.27
CA LYS A 139 -19.34 9.34 -0.17
C LYS A 139 -19.95 8.97 -1.51
N LEU A 140 -19.12 8.47 -2.44
CA LEU A 140 -19.64 7.96 -3.72
C LEU A 140 -20.57 6.77 -3.53
N HIS A 141 -20.22 5.85 -2.63
CA HIS A 141 -21.08 4.72 -2.30
C HIS A 141 -22.41 5.21 -1.70
N ASP A 142 -22.36 6.15 -0.75
CA ASP A 142 -23.56 6.72 -0.12
C ASP A 142 -24.47 7.40 -1.15
N ASP A 143 -23.92 8.18 -2.08
CA ASP A 143 -24.68 8.83 -3.16
C ASP A 143 -25.31 7.79 -4.11
N LEU A 144 -24.62 6.67 -4.39
CA LEU A 144 -25.12 5.60 -5.27
C LEU A 144 -26.25 4.77 -4.64
N VAL A 145 -26.26 4.62 -3.32
CA VAL A 145 -27.31 3.86 -2.61
C VAL A 145 -28.50 4.72 -2.19
N ALA A 146 -28.34 6.04 -2.18
CA ALA A 146 -29.38 6.99 -1.81
C ALA A 146 -30.29 7.42 -2.99
N GLY A 147 -29.88 7.15 -4.23
CA GLY A 147 -30.64 7.42 -5.47
C GLY A 147 -31.26 6.17 -6.06
#